data_AF-A0A200Q1C4-F1
#
_entry.id   AF-A0A200Q1C4-F1
#
_cell.length_a   1.000
_cell.length_b   1.000
_cell.length_c   1.000
_cell.angle_alpha   90.00
_cell.angle_beta   90.00
_cell.angle_gamma   90.00
#
_symmetry.space_group_name_H-M   'P 1'
#
loop_
_entity.id
_entity.type
_entity.pdbx_description
1 polymer ?
#
loop_
_entity_poly.entity_id
_entity_poly.type
_entity_poly.pdbx_seq_one_letter_code
_entity_poly.pdbx_strand_id
1 'polypeptide(L)'
;MGGNPVQAFCDRTPFECWANTYFVGNSYGELCSNVAESFNAWIRKERYLPITAMVDQIRSKVMMLMSDRREISVGWTSILCPELEKKLEEKISAVHSERSQSVDLSRSSCTCNQWKIQGFPCERAVCCIQSIGESVYDYIDPYFTSDYFHRSYSYAIEPIPNFDMPRVISEVATIEPPDTRKGPGMPRVNRIPNTGSSSKRERLCSRCRTYVHHNRSTCAT
;
A
#
# COMPACT_ATOMS: atom_id res chain seq x y z
N MET A 1 27.99 -24.55 -13.45
CA MET A 1 26.52 -24.61 -13.65
C MET A 1 25.86 -23.93 -12.47
N GLY A 2 25.61 -22.62 -12.57
CA GLY A 2 24.89 -21.87 -11.53
C GLY A 2 23.48 -21.62 -12.02
N GLY A 3 22.55 -22.54 -11.70
CA GLY A 3 21.13 -22.26 -11.90
C GLY A 3 20.72 -21.08 -11.03
N ASN A 4 19.85 -20.20 -11.55
CA ASN A 4 19.37 -19.05 -10.79
C ASN A 4 18.70 -19.56 -9.49
N PRO A 5 19.20 -19.20 -8.29
CA PRO A 5 18.64 -19.68 -7.04
C PRO A 5 17.16 -19.31 -6.87
N VAL A 6 16.70 -18.24 -7.54
CA VAL A 6 15.28 -17.87 -7.60
C VAL A 6 14.47 -18.91 -8.36
N GLN A 7 14.99 -19.42 -9.48
CA GLN A 7 14.29 -20.42 -10.29
C GLN A 7 14.17 -21.75 -9.53
N ALA A 8 15.27 -22.19 -8.91
CA ALA A 8 15.25 -23.40 -8.10
C ALA A 8 14.37 -23.30 -6.84
N PHE A 9 14.08 -22.09 -6.36
CA PHE A 9 13.10 -21.82 -5.30
C PHE A 9 11.66 -21.88 -5.84
N CYS A 10 11.38 -21.20 -6.96
CA CYS A 10 10.05 -21.23 -7.58
C CYS A 10 9.65 -22.66 -8.00
N ASP A 11 10.59 -23.46 -8.52
CA ASP A 11 10.32 -24.83 -8.95
C ASP A 11 9.99 -25.78 -7.78
N ARG A 12 10.46 -25.48 -6.57
CA ARG A 12 10.26 -26.30 -5.36
C ARG A 12 9.10 -25.84 -4.48
N THR A 13 8.57 -24.64 -4.75
CA THR A 13 7.56 -24.02 -3.91
C THR A 13 6.21 -24.03 -4.66
N PRO A 14 5.12 -24.50 -4.05
CA PRO A 14 3.79 -24.46 -4.67
C PRO A 14 3.43 -23.04 -5.15
N PHE A 15 2.73 -22.94 -6.29
CA PHE A 15 2.41 -21.67 -6.93
C PHE A 15 1.62 -20.73 -6.00
N GLU A 16 0.81 -21.29 -5.11
CA GLU A 16 0.00 -20.58 -4.12
C GLU A 16 0.86 -19.75 -3.15
N CYS A 17 2.14 -20.10 -2.97
CA CYS A 17 3.03 -19.44 -2.03
C CYS A 17 3.75 -18.21 -2.61
N TRP A 18 3.78 -18.04 -3.94
CA TRP A 18 4.59 -17.00 -4.58
C TRP A 18 3.93 -16.30 -5.77
N ALA A 19 2.90 -16.89 -6.38
CA ALA A 19 2.16 -16.28 -7.48
C ALA A 19 0.80 -15.74 -6.97
N ASN A 20 0.62 -14.42 -7.05
CA ASN A 20 -0.61 -13.74 -6.62
C ASN A 20 -1.89 -14.32 -7.24
N THR A 21 -1.81 -14.87 -8.46
CA THR A 21 -2.95 -15.49 -9.15
C THR A 21 -3.49 -16.74 -8.45
N TYR A 22 -2.64 -17.44 -7.69
CA TYR A 22 -2.96 -18.68 -6.98
C TYR A 22 -3.09 -18.47 -5.47
N PHE A 23 -2.94 -17.23 -4.99
CA PHE A 23 -3.22 -16.91 -3.60
C PHE A 23 -4.68 -17.24 -3.27
N VAL A 24 -4.91 -17.89 -2.13
CA VAL A 24 -6.23 -18.39 -1.72
C VAL A 24 -7.13 -17.25 -1.22
N GLY A 25 -6.54 -16.14 -0.75
CA GLY A 25 -7.28 -14.94 -0.34
C GLY A 25 -7.41 -13.88 -1.45
N ASN A 26 -8.13 -12.81 -1.14
CA ASN A 26 -8.23 -11.64 -2.01
C ASN A 26 -7.17 -10.63 -1.61
N SER A 27 -6.18 -10.39 -2.48
CA SER A 27 -5.16 -9.36 -2.27
C SER A 27 -5.55 -8.01 -2.87
N TYR A 28 -6.61 -7.95 -3.68
CA TYR A 28 -7.09 -6.73 -4.36
C TYR A 28 -6.01 -5.97 -5.14
N GLY A 29 -5.00 -6.70 -5.64
CA GLY A 29 -3.83 -6.13 -6.31
C GLY A 29 -2.77 -5.52 -5.38
N GLU A 30 -3.02 -5.49 -4.07
CA GLU A 30 -2.09 -4.99 -3.06
C GLU A 30 -1.09 -6.07 -2.64
N LEU A 31 0.17 -5.68 -2.55
CA LEU A 31 1.22 -6.50 -1.97
C LEU A 31 1.39 -6.10 -0.50
N CYS A 32 1.56 -7.08 0.40
CA CYS A 32 1.77 -6.81 1.84
C CYS A 32 2.95 -5.84 2.10
N SER A 33 3.98 -5.85 1.24
CA SER A 33 5.10 -4.91 1.29
C SER A 33 4.67 -3.46 1.09
N ASN A 34 3.72 -3.19 0.19
CA ASN A 34 3.29 -1.83 -0.12
C ASN A 34 2.59 -1.20 1.08
N VAL A 35 1.73 -1.97 1.75
CA VAL A 35 1.01 -1.54 2.96
C VAL A 35 2.00 -1.24 4.08
N ALA A 36 2.96 -2.13 4.31
CA ALA A 36 3.98 -1.94 5.34
C ALA A 36 4.91 -0.75 5.03
N GLU A 37 5.33 -0.56 3.78
CA GLU A 37 6.16 0.57 3.37
C GLU A 37 5.43 1.90 3.53
N SER A 38 4.16 1.96 3.08
CA SER A 38 3.30 3.14 3.22
C SER A 38 3.08 3.52 4.68
N PHE A 39 2.73 2.54 5.54
CA PHE A 39 2.56 2.79 6.96
C PHE A 39 3.86 3.28 7.62
N ASN A 40 5.00 2.62 7.34
CA ASN A 40 6.30 3.03 7.88
C ASN A 40 6.70 4.45 7.44
N ALA A 41 6.37 4.84 6.20
CA ALA A 41 6.57 6.20 5.71
C ALA A 41 5.64 7.18 6.44
N TRP A 42 4.38 6.80 6.68
CA TRP A 42 3.39 7.61 7.36
C TRP A 42 3.78 7.91 8.81
N ILE A 43 4.30 6.94 9.56
CA ILE A 43 4.71 7.09 10.98
C ILE A 43 6.20 7.42 11.17
N ARG A 44 6.87 7.90 10.11
CA ARG A 44 8.33 8.03 10.10
C ARG A 44 8.86 8.93 11.21
N LYS A 45 8.17 10.03 11.54
CA LYS A 45 8.62 11.00 12.55
C LYS A 45 8.36 10.48 13.97
N GLU A 46 7.23 9.82 14.15
CA GLU A 46 6.73 9.35 15.44
C GLU A 46 7.58 8.21 16.00
N ARG A 47 8.21 7.43 15.11
CA ARG A 47 9.17 6.38 15.48
C ARG A 47 10.41 6.85 16.26
N TYR A 48 10.69 8.15 16.28
CA TYR A 48 11.82 8.73 17.04
C TYR A 48 11.42 9.17 18.44
N LEU A 49 10.15 9.02 18.82
CA LEU A 49 9.64 9.41 20.12
C LEU A 49 9.79 8.28 21.14
N PRO A 50 9.80 8.59 22.45
CA PRO A 50 9.59 7.59 23.49
C PRO A 50 8.31 6.78 23.23
N ILE A 51 8.30 5.49 23.61
CA ILE A 51 7.22 4.54 23.26
C ILE A 51 5.83 5.10 23.56
N THR A 52 5.64 5.71 24.73
CA THR A 52 4.34 6.28 25.14
C THR A 52 3.90 7.43 24.22
N ALA A 53 4.83 8.32 23.86
CA ALA A 53 4.57 9.43 22.95
C ALA A 53 4.40 8.96 21.49
N MET A 54 5.14 7.92 21.08
CA MET A 54 4.98 7.30 19.76
C MET A 54 3.58 6.71 19.60
N VAL A 55 3.12 5.90 20.56
CA VAL A 55 1.79 5.28 20.53
C VAL A 55 0.70 6.34 20.53
N ASP A 56 0.83 7.38 21.36
CA ASP A 56 -0.18 8.44 21.44
C ASP A 56 -0.26 9.30 20.16
N GLN A 57 0.88 9.62 19.54
CA GLN A 57 0.88 10.33 18.26
C GLN A 57 0.32 9.46 17.13
N ILE A 58 0.65 8.17 17.09
CA ILE A 58 0.05 7.24 16.11
C ILE A 58 -1.46 7.18 16.32
N ARG A 59 -1.94 7.02 17.55
CA ARG A 59 -3.38 7.05 17.89
C ARG A 59 -4.06 8.31 17.38
N SER A 60 -3.50 9.48 17.67
CA SER A 60 -4.02 10.77 17.20
C SER A 60 -4.06 10.86 15.66
N LYS A 61 -3.05 10.32 14.97
CA LYS A 61 -3.05 10.26 13.50
C LYS A 61 -4.11 9.34 12.93
N VAL A 62 -4.35 8.18 13.55
CA VAL A 62 -5.46 7.29 13.15
C VAL A 62 -6.80 7.98 13.40
N MET A 63 -6.98 8.67 14.54
CA MET A 63 -8.20 9.45 14.82
C MET A 63 -8.50 10.47 13.71
N MET A 64 -7.51 11.30 13.36
CA MET A 64 -7.66 12.28 12.27
C MET A 64 -7.97 11.60 10.95
N LEU A 65 -7.25 10.52 10.60
CA LEU A 65 -7.49 9.76 9.37
C LEU A 65 -8.92 9.21 9.30
N MET A 66 -9.46 8.66 10.39
CA MET A 66 -10.84 8.16 10.45
C MET A 66 -11.84 9.30 10.26
N SER A 67 -11.61 10.45 10.91
CA SER A 67 -12.45 11.65 10.77
C SER A 67 -12.44 12.19 9.34
N ASP A 68 -11.25 12.41 8.77
CA ASP A 68 -11.08 12.92 7.41
C ASP A 68 -11.76 12.01 6.39
N ARG A 69 -11.58 10.69 6.51
CA ARG A 69 -12.22 9.71 5.62
C ARG A 69 -13.73 9.74 5.74
N ARG A 70 -14.26 9.83 6.97
CA ARG A 70 -15.70 9.98 7.20
C ARG A 70 -16.22 11.25 6.51
N GLU A 71 -15.58 12.39 6.72
CA GLU A 71 -15.97 13.67 6.13
C GLU A 71 -15.91 13.65 4.60
N ILE A 72 -14.82 13.14 4.02
CA ILE A 72 -14.66 13.01 2.56
C ILE A 72 -15.78 12.17 1.97
N SER A 73 -16.19 11.11 2.66
CA SER A 73 -17.22 10.20 2.16
C SER A 73 -18.63 10.80 2.18
N VAL A 74 -18.94 11.77 3.05
CA VAL A 74 -20.31 12.31 3.21
C VAL A 74 -20.93 12.79 1.90
N GLY A 75 -20.12 13.34 1.00
CA GLY A 75 -20.58 13.84 -0.31
C GLY A 75 -20.66 12.79 -1.42
N TRP A 76 -20.35 11.52 -1.14
CA TRP A 76 -20.33 10.48 -2.17
C TRP A 76 -21.75 10.04 -2.50
N THR A 77 -22.11 10.10 -3.78
CA THR A 77 -23.42 9.70 -4.30
C THR A 77 -23.37 8.44 -5.15
N SER A 78 -22.17 7.99 -5.53
CA SER A 78 -21.92 6.81 -6.34
C SER A 78 -21.99 5.52 -5.51
N ILE A 79 -22.31 4.41 -6.19
CA ILE A 79 -22.32 3.07 -5.59
C ILE A 79 -20.91 2.69 -5.13
N LEU A 80 -19.89 2.95 -5.96
CA LEU A 80 -18.49 2.70 -5.63
C LEU A 80 -17.83 3.94 -5.05
N CYS A 81 -16.71 3.73 -4.35
CA CYS A 81 -15.81 4.83 -4.00
C CYS A 81 -15.40 5.61 -5.27
N PRO A 82 -15.32 6.96 -5.25
CA PRO A 82 -15.12 7.77 -6.46
C PRO A 82 -13.92 7.37 -7.34
N GLU A 83 -12.81 6.93 -6.74
CA GLU A 83 -11.65 6.47 -7.48
C GLU A 83 -11.93 5.18 -8.27
N LEU A 84 -12.75 4.29 -7.72
CA LEU A 84 -13.16 3.04 -8.35
C LEU A 84 -14.28 3.24 -9.35
N GLU A 85 -15.17 4.21 -9.10
CA GLU A 85 -16.17 4.66 -10.07
C GLU A 85 -15.47 5.18 -11.33
N LYS A 86 -14.49 6.06 -11.18
CA LYS A 86 -13.66 6.54 -12.30
C LYS A 86 -12.94 5.39 -13.01
N LYS A 87 -12.36 4.45 -12.25
CA LYS A 87 -11.69 3.27 -12.81
C LYS A 87 -12.68 2.38 -13.60
N LEU A 88 -13.94 2.29 -13.16
CA LEU A 88 -15.00 1.59 -13.88
C LEU A 88 -15.31 2.27 -15.21
N GLU A 89 -15.52 3.59 -15.19
CA GLU A 89 -15.80 4.42 -16.37
C GLU A 89 -14.69 4.28 -17.42
N GLU A 90 -13.42 4.33 -17.00
CA GLU A 90 -12.28 4.10 -17.88
C GLU A 90 -12.35 2.73 -18.56
N LYS A 91 -12.69 1.66 -17.83
CA LYS A 91 -12.84 0.30 -18.39
C LYS A 91 -14.04 0.16 -19.32
N ILE A 92 -15.14 0.85 -19.04
CA ILE A 92 -16.32 0.88 -19.93
C ILE A 92 -15.97 1.57 -21.26
N SER A 93 -15.18 2.65 -21.20
CA SER A 93 -14.76 3.41 -22.39
C SER A 93 -13.69 2.69 -23.24
N ALA A 94 -13.00 1.70 -22.67
CA ALA A 94 -11.92 0.99 -23.35
C ALA A 94 -12.47 0.02 -24.42
N VAL A 95 -12.50 0.48 -25.67
CA VAL A 95 -12.94 -0.29 -26.84
C VAL A 95 -11.89 -1.33 -27.24
N HIS A 96 -12.28 -2.61 -27.18
CA HIS A 96 -11.68 -3.79 -27.80
C HIS A 96 -10.18 -4.06 -27.54
N SER A 97 -9.89 -5.24 -27.01
CA SER A 97 -8.60 -5.93 -27.21
C SER A 97 -8.78 -7.02 -28.29
N GLU A 98 -7.73 -7.37 -29.01
CA GLU A 98 -7.78 -8.37 -30.08
C GLU A 98 -7.55 -9.81 -29.60
N ARG A 99 -7.36 -10.01 -28.28
CA ARG A 99 -7.11 -11.35 -27.73
C ARG A 99 -8.41 -11.99 -27.29
N SER A 100 -8.69 -13.17 -27.84
CA SER A 100 -9.77 -14.05 -27.36
C SER A 100 -9.47 -14.46 -25.92
N GLN A 101 -10.22 -13.88 -25.00
CA GLN A 101 -10.13 -14.16 -23.57
C GLN A 101 -11.49 -14.68 -23.13
N SER A 102 -11.54 -15.88 -22.56
CA SER A 102 -12.75 -16.35 -21.91
C SER A 102 -12.94 -15.65 -20.56
N VAL A 103 -14.21 -15.33 -20.28
CA VAL A 103 -14.70 -14.78 -19.02
C VAL A 103 -15.71 -15.78 -18.47
N ASP A 104 -15.57 -16.13 -17.20
CA ASP A 104 -16.54 -16.92 -16.44
C ASP A 104 -17.17 -16.00 -15.39
N LEU A 105 -18.41 -15.60 -15.66
CA LEU A 105 -19.18 -14.69 -14.80
C LEU A 105 -19.57 -15.34 -13.47
N SER A 106 -19.85 -16.66 -13.48
CA SER A 106 -20.26 -17.38 -12.26
C SER A 106 -19.14 -17.44 -11.21
N ARG A 107 -17.89 -17.44 -11.68
CA ARG A 107 -16.69 -17.47 -10.85
C ARG A 107 -15.99 -16.11 -10.74
N SER A 108 -16.56 -15.06 -11.32
CA SER A 108 -15.96 -13.73 -11.41
C SER A 108 -14.48 -13.79 -11.86
N SER A 109 -14.22 -14.54 -12.93
CA SER A 109 -12.85 -14.86 -13.38
C SER A 109 -12.64 -14.67 -14.89
N CYS A 110 -11.41 -14.35 -15.27
CA CYS A 110 -11.00 -14.19 -16.66
C CYS A 110 -9.67 -14.94 -16.89
N THR A 111 -9.40 -15.35 -18.13
CA THR A 111 -8.07 -15.82 -18.56
C THR A 111 -6.94 -14.80 -18.30
N CYS A 112 -7.29 -13.52 -18.17
CA CYS A 112 -6.37 -12.47 -17.80
C CYS A 112 -5.93 -12.48 -16.32
N ASN A 113 -6.63 -13.25 -15.47
CA ASN A 113 -6.54 -13.29 -14.01
C ASN A 113 -6.70 -11.95 -13.27
N GLN A 114 -6.86 -10.83 -13.97
CA GLN A 114 -6.95 -9.50 -13.36
C GLN A 114 -8.16 -9.39 -12.42
N TRP A 115 -9.30 -9.97 -12.78
CA TRP A 115 -10.48 -9.92 -11.93
C TRP A 115 -10.24 -10.63 -10.60
N LYS A 116 -9.65 -11.83 -10.63
CA LYS A 116 -9.29 -12.56 -9.42
C LYS A 116 -8.24 -11.82 -8.56
N ILE A 117 -7.22 -11.24 -9.19
CA ILE A 117 -6.15 -10.52 -8.47
C ILE A 117 -6.69 -9.24 -7.83
N GLN A 118 -7.45 -8.45 -8.58
CA GLN A 118 -7.89 -7.12 -8.17
C GLN A 118 -9.23 -7.12 -7.44
N GLY A 119 -10.00 -8.21 -7.47
CA GLY A 119 -11.40 -8.24 -7.04
C GLY A 119 -12.32 -7.37 -7.90
N PHE A 120 -11.85 -6.90 -9.06
CA PHE A 120 -12.53 -5.91 -9.89
C PHE A 120 -12.55 -6.36 -11.37
N PRO A 121 -13.70 -6.33 -12.06
CA PRO A 121 -13.82 -6.78 -13.44
C PRO A 121 -12.77 -6.14 -14.36
N CYS A 122 -12.11 -6.95 -15.20
CA CYS A 122 -11.29 -6.42 -16.29
C CYS A 122 -12.16 -5.81 -17.39
N GLU A 123 -11.56 -5.09 -18.34
CA GLU A 123 -12.26 -4.44 -19.45
C GLU A 123 -13.16 -5.43 -20.20
N ARG A 124 -12.71 -6.69 -20.35
CA ARG A 124 -13.50 -7.74 -21.02
C ARG A 124 -14.63 -8.31 -20.19
N ALA A 125 -14.41 -8.46 -18.90
CA ALA A 125 -15.48 -8.84 -18.00
C ALA A 125 -16.60 -7.80 -18.04
N VAL A 126 -16.24 -6.51 -17.99
CA VAL A 126 -17.18 -5.39 -18.15
C VAL A 126 -17.97 -5.52 -19.47
N CYS A 127 -17.28 -5.69 -20.61
CA CYS A 127 -17.96 -5.88 -21.90
C CYS A 127 -18.90 -7.10 -21.91
N CYS A 128 -18.47 -8.25 -21.36
CA CYS A 128 -19.29 -9.46 -21.32
C CYS A 128 -20.56 -9.25 -20.49
N ILE A 129 -20.43 -8.65 -19.30
CA ILE A 129 -21.57 -8.33 -18.42
C ILE A 129 -22.56 -7.39 -19.13
N GLN A 130 -22.06 -6.32 -19.75
CA GLN A 130 -22.91 -5.39 -20.49
C GLN A 130 -23.58 -6.06 -21.70
N SER A 131 -22.91 -6.99 -22.38
CA SER A 131 -23.47 -7.67 -23.56
C SER A 131 -24.66 -8.57 -23.24
N ILE A 132 -24.77 -9.06 -22.00
CA ILE A 132 -25.92 -9.83 -21.52
C ILE A 132 -26.98 -8.96 -20.82
N GLY A 133 -26.75 -7.63 -20.75
CA GLY A 133 -27.68 -6.67 -20.16
C GLY A 133 -27.67 -6.62 -18.63
N GLU A 134 -26.64 -7.17 -17.98
CA GLU A 134 -26.52 -7.14 -16.52
C GLU A 134 -25.73 -5.93 -16.03
N SER A 135 -25.92 -5.60 -14.74
CA SER A 135 -25.22 -4.49 -14.09
C SER A 135 -23.82 -4.91 -13.66
N VAL A 136 -22.80 -4.13 -14.04
CA VAL A 136 -21.41 -4.41 -13.66
C VAL A 136 -21.20 -4.31 -12.15
N TYR A 137 -22.01 -3.51 -11.45
CA TYR A 137 -21.94 -3.34 -10.01
C TYR A 137 -22.25 -4.65 -9.26
N ASP A 138 -23.08 -5.53 -9.83
CA ASP A 138 -23.46 -6.82 -9.21
C ASP A 138 -22.28 -7.81 -9.17
N TYR A 139 -21.22 -7.51 -9.93
CA TYR A 139 -20.03 -8.31 -10.12
C TYR A 139 -18.79 -7.73 -9.42
N ILE A 140 -18.95 -6.60 -8.71
CA ILE A 140 -17.88 -5.94 -7.97
C ILE A 140 -18.00 -6.30 -6.49
N ASP A 141 -16.86 -6.61 -5.86
CA ASP A 141 -16.83 -6.96 -4.44
C ASP A 141 -17.38 -5.80 -3.57
N PRO A 142 -18.30 -6.07 -2.61
CA PRO A 142 -18.85 -5.05 -1.71
C PRO A 142 -17.80 -4.18 -1.00
N TYR A 143 -16.59 -4.68 -0.76
CA TYR A 143 -15.50 -3.90 -0.14
C TYR A 143 -15.14 -2.62 -0.91
N PHE A 144 -15.52 -2.51 -2.18
CA PHE A 144 -15.28 -1.34 -3.03
C PHE A 144 -16.42 -0.31 -3.01
N THR A 145 -17.53 -0.63 -2.36
CA THR A 145 -18.70 0.25 -2.30
C THR A 145 -18.51 1.42 -1.34
N SER A 146 -19.15 2.55 -1.63
CA SER A 146 -19.22 3.70 -0.72
C SER A 146 -19.81 3.29 0.63
N ASP A 147 -20.83 2.42 0.65
CA ASP A 147 -21.44 1.91 1.89
C ASP A 147 -20.43 1.18 2.79
N TYR A 148 -19.63 0.26 2.23
CA TYR A 148 -18.59 -0.42 3.01
C TYR A 148 -17.50 0.53 3.49
N PHE A 149 -17.16 1.54 2.70
CA PHE A 149 -16.25 2.60 3.13
C PHE A 149 -16.83 3.36 4.34
N HIS A 150 -18.07 3.82 4.26
CA HIS A 150 -18.75 4.51 5.37
C HIS A 150 -18.77 3.66 6.65
N ARG A 151 -19.09 2.37 6.54
CA ARG A 151 -19.10 1.45 7.68
C ARG A 151 -17.71 1.32 8.30
N SER A 152 -16.67 1.21 7.47
CA SER A 152 -15.28 1.07 7.91
C SER A 152 -14.79 2.28 8.72
N TYR A 153 -15.29 3.48 8.41
CA TYR A 153 -14.91 4.74 9.08
C TYR A 153 -16.01 5.33 9.96
N SER A 154 -17.04 4.54 10.28
CA SER A 154 -18.18 5.01 11.08
C SER A 154 -17.84 5.22 12.56
N TYR A 155 -16.89 4.44 13.09
CA TYR A 155 -16.51 4.46 14.49
C TYR A 155 -15.48 5.55 14.80
N ALA A 156 -15.64 6.22 15.95
CA ALA A 156 -14.69 7.19 16.47
C ALA A 156 -13.75 6.55 17.49
N ILE A 157 -12.44 6.75 17.33
CA ILE A 157 -11.46 6.35 18.35
C ILE A 157 -11.51 7.38 19.48
N GLU A 158 -11.82 6.92 20.69
CA GLU A 158 -11.95 7.80 21.86
C GLU A 158 -10.59 8.29 22.40
N PRO A 159 -10.55 9.50 23.01
CA PRO A 159 -9.38 9.97 23.72
C PRO A 159 -9.09 9.11 24.95
N ILE A 160 -7.81 8.98 25.30
CA ILE A 160 -7.41 8.28 26.53
C ILE A 160 -7.79 9.16 27.73
N PRO A 161 -8.62 8.69 28.68
CA PRO A 161 -9.17 9.51 29.76
C PRO A 161 -8.14 10.19 30.67
N ASN A 162 -6.95 9.59 30.82
CA ASN A 162 -5.93 10.02 31.78
C ASN A 162 -4.82 10.89 31.17
N PHE A 163 -5.05 11.54 30.03
CA PHE A 163 -4.02 12.36 29.36
C PHE A 163 -3.55 13.55 30.22
N ASP A 164 -4.46 14.16 30.99
CA ASP A 164 -4.20 15.33 31.83
C ASP A 164 -4.03 15.02 33.31
N MET A 165 -4.00 13.74 33.70
CA MET A 165 -3.82 13.39 35.11
C MET A 165 -2.36 13.61 35.51
N PRO A 166 -2.08 14.39 36.57
CA PRO A 166 -0.73 14.50 37.09
C PRO A 166 -0.24 13.09 37.41
N ARG A 167 0.91 12.72 36.83
CA ARG A 167 1.60 11.49 37.20
C ARG A 167 2.02 11.61 38.67
N VAL A 168 1.19 11.16 39.60
CA VAL A 168 1.62 10.88 40.98
C VAL A 168 2.48 9.62 40.92
N ILE A 169 3.73 9.78 40.47
CA ILE A 169 4.72 8.72 40.55
C ILE A 169 5.18 8.70 42.00
N SER A 170 4.71 7.70 42.75
CA SER A 170 5.36 7.34 44.02
C SER A 170 6.85 7.10 43.76
N GLU A 171 7.74 7.60 44.62
CA GLU A 171 9.18 7.33 44.51
C GLU A 171 9.49 5.82 44.43
N VAL A 172 8.63 4.99 45.03
CA VAL A 172 8.70 3.52 45.03
C VAL A 172 8.35 2.90 43.68
N ALA A 173 7.65 3.62 42.80
CA ALA A 173 7.27 3.20 41.44
C ALA A 173 8.25 3.70 40.35
N THR A 174 9.30 4.43 40.74
CA THR A 174 10.33 4.90 39.80
C THR A 174 11.22 3.74 39.39
N ILE A 175 11.01 3.23 38.17
CA ILE A 175 11.89 2.23 37.57
C ILE A 175 13.10 2.97 37.00
N GLU A 176 14.28 2.71 37.54
CA GLU A 176 15.53 3.22 36.98
C GLU A 176 15.85 2.52 35.65
N PRO A 177 16.43 3.24 34.68
CA PRO A 177 16.85 2.64 33.42
C PRO A 177 17.86 1.51 33.72
N PRO A 178 17.78 0.36 33.04
CA PRO A 178 18.75 -0.71 33.23
C PRO A 178 20.15 -0.22 32.84
N ASP A 179 21.14 -0.51 33.68
CA ASP A 179 22.56 -0.24 33.45
C ASP A 179 23.09 -1.06 32.25
N THR A 180 22.74 -0.60 31.06
CA THR A 180 23.10 -1.23 29.80
C THR A 180 23.87 -0.23 28.95
N ARG A 181 25.00 -0.66 28.39
CA ARG A 181 25.70 0.11 27.37
C ARG A 181 24.77 0.32 26.19
N LYS A 182 24.54 1.58 25.79
CA LYS A 182 23.87 1.89 24.52
C LYS A 182 24.61 1.17 23.39
N GLY A 183 23.97 0.19 22.77
CA GLY A 183 24.48 -0.45 21.56
C GLY A 183 24.67 0.57 20.43
N PRO A 184 25.51 0.28 19.42
CA PRO A 184 25.74 1.20 18.33
C PRO A 184 24.44 1.48 17.55
N GLY A 185 23.96 2.73 17.67
CA GLY A 185 23.14 3.47 16.70
C GLY A 185 21.73 2.96 16.38
N MET A 186 20.75 3.86 16.45
CA MET A 186 19.42 3.65 15.87
C MET A 186 19.55 3.30 14.37
N PRO A 187 18.78 2.32 13.85
CA PRO A 187 18.83 1.95 12.44
C PRO A 187 18.63 3.17 11.52
N ARG A 188 19.35 3.18 10.39
CA ARG A 188 19.37 4.31 9.44
C ARG A 188 17.96 4.76 9.06
N VAL A 189 17.75 6.08 9.06
CA VAL A 189 16.49 6.77 8.72
C VAL A 189 16.07 6.56 7.27
N ASN A 190 17.02 6.24 6.39
CA ASN A 190 16.80 5.98 4.98
C ASN A 190 17.05 4.50 4.68
N ARG A 191 16.17 3.92 3.87
CA ARG A 191 16.32 2.58 3.28
C ARG A 191 17.66 2.49 2.54
N ILE A 192 18.33 1.34 2.67
CA ILE A 192 19.47 0.99 1.81
C ILE A 192 18.87 0.69 0.41
N PRO A 193 19.20 1.47 -0.64
CA PRO A 193 18.69 1.20 -1.98
C PRO A 193 19.13 -0.19 -2.44
N ASN A 194 18.25 -0.92 -3.13
CA ASN A 194 18.66 -2.18 -3.79
C ASN A 194 19.68 -1.85 -4.90
N THR A 195 20.53 -2.82 -5.23
CA THR A 195 21.48 -2.73 -6.34
C THR A 195 20.69 -2.50 -7.64
N GLY A 196 20.65 -1.25 -8.11
CA GLY A 196 19.87 -0.82 -9.29
C GLY A 196 18.94 0.38 -9.07
N SER A 197 18.52 0.69 -7.83
CA SER A 197 17.63 1.83 -7.52
C SER A 197 18.37 3.08 -7.04
N SER A 198 19.70 3.09 -7.12
CA SER A 198 20.50 4.25 -6.76
C SER A 198 20.44 5.26 -7.91
N SER A 199 19.67 6.34 -7.75
CA SER A 199 19.86 7.51 -8.60
C SER A 199 21.33 7.91 -8.51
N LYS A 200 22.01 8.05 -9.66
CA LYS A 200 23.40 8.50 -9.68
C LYS A 200 23.42 9.86 -8.99
N ARG A 201 24.12 10.00 -7.86
CA ARG A 201 24.23 11.31 -7.20
C ARG A 201 24.89 12.28 -8.18
N GLU A 202 24.26 13.41 -8.44
CA GLU A 202 24.88 14.49 -9.20
C GLU A 202 26.13 14.97 -8.46
N ARG A 203 27.19 15.22 -9.22
CA ARG A 203 28.46 15.72 -8.72
C ARG A 203 28.86 16.92 -9.56
N LEU A 204 29.49 17.91 -8.95
CA LEU A 204 30.07 19.03 -9.68
C LEU A 204 31.24 18.51 -10.54
N CYS A 205 31.12 18.58 -11.86
CA CYS A 205 32.22 18.24 -12.74
C CYS A 205 33.27 19.36 -12.69
N SER A 206 34.50 19.05 -12.30
CA SER A 206 35.56 20.06 -12.20
C SER A 206 36.00 20.67 -13.54
N ARG A 207 35.54 20.13 -14.68
CA ARG A 207 35.88 20.59 -16.04
C ARG A 207 34.81 21.55 -16.60
N CYS A 208 33.56 21.09 -16.71
CA CYS A 208 32.44 21.91 -17.19
C CYS A 208 31.72 22.71 -16.08
N ARG A 209 32.09 22.50 -14.80
CA ARG A 209 31.58 23.21 -13.62
C ARG A 209 30.05 23.15 -13.43
N THR A 210 29.41 22.12 -13.97
CA THR A 210 27.97 21.85 -13.78
C THR A 210 27.76 20.62 -12.89
N TYR A 211 26.62 20.57 -12.20
CA TYR A 211 26.19 19.40 -11.43
C TYR A 211 25.58 18.36 -12.39
N VAL A 212 26.27 17.23 -12.53
CA VAL A 212 26.01 16.22 -13.57
C VAL A 212 26.42 14.83 -13.07
N HIS A 213 26.10 13.78 -13.84
CA HIS A 213 26.43 12.39 -13.47
C HIS A 213 27.78 11.86 -13.98
N HIS A 214 28.56 12.67 -14.69
CA HIS A 214 29.89 12.33 -15.19
C HIS A 214 31.01 12.97 -14.34
N ASN A 215 32.26 12.53 -14.50
CA ASN A 215 33.43 13.10 -13.82
C ASN A 215 34.39 13.77 -14.82
N ARG A 216 35.47 14.40 -14.32
CA ARG A 216 36.47 15.09 -15.16
C ARG A 216 37.02 14.20 -16.28
N SER A 217 37.29 12.92 -15.99
CA SER A 217 37.86 11.97 -16.95
C SER A 217 36.88 11.53 -18.03
N THR A 218 35.57 11.61 -17.79
CA THR A 218 34.51 11.20 -18.74
C THR A 218 33.72 12.40 -19.27
N CYS A 219 34.26 13.61 -19.14
CA CYS A 219 33.65 14.84 -19.62
C CYS A 219 33.95 15.01 -21.12
N ALA A 220 32.91 15.07 -21.95
CA ALA A 220 33.02 15.19 -23.42
C ALA A 220 33.36 16.61 -23.90
N THR A 221 33.20 17.60 -23.01
CA THR A 221 33.65 19.00 -23.16
C THR A 221 35.02 19.16 -22.55
#